data_AF-A0A6J7IMJ1-F1
#
_entry.id   AF-A0A6J7IMJ1-F1
#
_cell.length_a   1.000
_cell.length_b   1.000
_cell.length_c   1.000
_cell.angle_alpha   90.00
_cell.angle_beta   90.00
_cell.angle_gamma   90.00
#
_symmetry.space_group_name_H-M   'P 1'
#
loop_
_entity.id
_entity.type
_entity.pdbx_description
1 polymer ?
#
loop_
_entity_poly.entity_id
_entity_poly.type
_entity_poly.pdbx_seq_one_letter_code
_entity_poly.pdbx_strand_id
1 'polypeptide(L)'
;MIEVLRPSGAEVAQGLRLVASALSLATGPTAVVAPDLVIADAALAQITADPFAGTAMLVRPSTQGDTRVRHHLVNSVGSPFHRVTAPDHVFVGALVIAARDAKAVGAAINATADAFESCAFESGEIGSSEHDVTQLIAVAIVRSGTPCKAIELVDVPWFRSPADPVAAAQEVAAVSDARIAQLQANRMDDGFYSTFVVRRVSKPLTRLALRLNMSPNAVTLVSFAVGVGAAGAFAAGSRWALVLGAVLLQLSLVIDCVDGEVARATRRFSALGAWLDASTDRVKEYLAYAGLAIGAAAVTGVNIWPLAIIMLVLQTTRHMTDYDFSRVQRSREARVEPRPVTDPDDGSSVTASGWTVQGAMEMSSRINRRSGVRWAKRAIHMPIGERWLVISLAAAFLGAAWALGLLLGLGLVAFAYVTTGRILRTLSWSGQAPADAALLLARQSDAGPVASVLSRGMSAAGWEQFWSSRAAWAVPAALRFLELGVVALLCLSAFPALMVLGFWWMAIIAFHHYDTLYRAIAGASPPRWLVWSGLGWDGRTIIIVLAALGGLSVLGGLLVIGIVVWSLLLVFIASIQWLASSGDRD
;
A
#
# COMPACT_ATOMS: atom_id res chain seq x y z
N MET A 1 11.19 6.89 24.58
CA MET A 1 11.55 8.28 24.26
C MET A 1 12.59 8.22 23.14
N ILE A 2 12.48 9.04 22.10
CA ILE A 2 13.46 9.06 21.00
C ILE A 2 14.62 9.96 21.43
N GLU A 3 15.85 9.47 21.31
CA GLU A 3 17.05 10.25 21.59
C GLU A 3 17.31 11.21 20.42
N VAL A 4 17.55 12.50 20.68
CA VAL A 4 17.76 13.52 19.63
C VAL A 4 19.21 14.01 19.70
N LEU A 5 19.97 13.78 18.64
CA LEU A 5 21.35 14.20 18.48
C LEU A 5 21.44 15.40 17.53
N ARG A 6 22.22 16.41 17.93
CA ARG A 6 22.57 17.57 17.09
C ARG A 6 24.09 17.68 16.99
N PRO A 7 24.73 17.04 16.01
CA PRO A 7 26.19 17.08 15.89
C PRO A 7 26.63 18.52 15.55
N SER A 8 27.33 19.18 16.47
CA SER A 8 27.81 20.56 16.31
C SER A 8 29.30 20.68 16.64
N GLY A 9 30.06 21.42 15.83
CA GLY A 9 31.41 21.89 16.19
C GLY A 9 32.52 20.83 16.29
N ALA A 10 32.27 19.59 15.88
CA ALA A 10 33.29 18.54 15.79
C ALA A 10 33.83 18.45 14.35
N GLU A 11 35.08 18.01 14.19
CA GLU A 11 35.57 17.57 12.88
C GLU A 11 34.64 16.47 12.32
N VAL A 12 34.42 16.46 11.01
CA VAL A 12 33.40 15.63 10.34
C VAL A 12 33.47 14.16 10.79
N ALA A 13 34.66 13.57 10.79
CA ALA A 13 34.86 12.17 11.19
C ALA A 13 34.54 11.93 12.68
N GLN A 14 34.92 12.86 13.56
CA GLN A 14 34.57 12.79 14.98
C GLN A 14 33.05 12.88 15.18
N GLY A 15 32.37 13.77 14.45
CA GLY A 15 30.91 13.89 14.46
C GLY A 15 30.21 12.59 14.05
N LEU A 16 30.70 11.92 13.00
CA LEU A 16 30.22 10.62 12.56
C LEU A 16 30.43 9.54 13.63
N ARG A 17 31.65 9.44 14.19
CA ARG A 17 31.98 8.46 15.25
C ARG A 17 31.14 8.65 16.51
N LEU A 18 30.83 9.89 16.89
CA LEU A 18 29.93 10.20 18.01
C LEU A 18 28.52 9.65 17.78
N VAL A 19 27.94 9.86 16.60
CA VAL A 19 26.62 9.32 16.27
C VAL A 19 26.63 7.80 16.21
N ALA A 20 27.66 7.18 15.61
CA ALA A 20 27.79 5.72 15.57
C ALA A 20 27.91 5.11 16.97
N SER A 21 28.61 5.79 17.89
CA SER A 21 28.72 5.38 19.30
C SER A 21 27.40 5.52 20.04
N ALA A 22 26.65 6.60 19.81
CA ALA A 22 25.32 6.76 20.39
C ALA A 22 24.35 5.65 19.92
N LEU A 23 24.38 5.30 18.62
CA LEU A 23 23.56 4.23 18.06
C LEU A 23 23.86 2.84 18.67
N SER A 24 25.11 2.58 19.07
CA SER A 24 25.47 1.29 19.68
C SER A 24 24.99 1.17 21.14
N LEU A 25 24.77 2.30 21.80
CA LEU A 25 24.27 2.39 23.18
C LEU A 25 22.75 2.59 23.25
N ALA A 26 22.13 3.05 22.16
CA ALA A 26 20.71 3.34 22.11
C ALA A 26 19.84 2.09 22.25
N THR A 27 18.87 2.15 23.17
CA THR A 27 17.85 1.10 23.38
C THR A 27 16.58 1.34 22.56
N GLY A 28 16.48 2.49 21.89
CA GLY A 28 15.32 2.92 21.10
C GLY A 28 15.74 3.68 19.83
N PRO A 29 14.78 4.23 19.07
CA PRO A 29 15.08 5.04 17.90
C PRO A 29 15.91 6.28 18.24
N THR A 30 16.77 6.68 17.31
CA THR A 30 17.67 7.83 17.46
C THR A 30 17.43 8.80 16.31
N ALA A 31 17.01 10.02 16.64
CA ALA A 31 16.86 11.11 15.69
C ALA A 31 18.15 11.91 15.59
N VAL A 32 18.54 12.29 14.37
CA VAL A 32 19.67 13.17 14.09
C VAL A 32 19.12 14.40 13.38
N VAL A 33 19.38 15.58 13.94
CA VAL A 33 18.89 16.85 13.43
C VAL A 33 20.09 17.78 13.20
N ALA A 34 20.21 18.31 11.99
CA ALA A 34 21.28 19.24 11.65
C ALA A 34 21.21 20.47 12.56
N PRO A 35 22.35 20.95 13.09
CA PRO A 35 22.38 22.06 14.05
C PRO A 35 21.91 23.38 13.42
N ASP A 36 22.03 23.52 12.11
CA ASP A 36 21.65 24.70 11.32
C ASP A 36 20.22 24.63 10.74
N LEU A 37 19.45 23.59 11.09
CA LEU A 37 18.06 23.44 10.65
C LEU A 37 17.10 24.29 11.50
N VAL A 38 16.39 25.19 10.83
CA VAL A 38 15.27 25.95 11.40
C VAL A 38 13.96 25.40 10.86
N ILE A 39 13.18 24.76 11.74
CA ILE A 39 11.90 24.12 11.41
C ILE A 39 11.03 24.03 12.68
N ALA A 40 9.71 23.96 12.52
CA ALA A 40 8.79 23.83 13.65
C ALA A 40 8.90 22.43 14.29
N ASP A 41 8.83 22.36 15.61
CA ASP A 41 8.87 21.09 16.37
C ASP A 41 7.72 20.15 15.97
N ALA A 42 6.54 20.69 15.67
CA ALA A 42 5.41 19.91 15.15
C ALA A 42 5.75 19.18 13.84
N ALA A 43 6.62 19.75 13.01
CA ALA A 43 7.04 19.13 11.76
C ALA A 43 8.08 18.03 11.98
N LEU A 44 8.96 18.20 12.97
CA LEU A 44 9.91 17.19 13.43
C LEU A 44 9.24 16.02 14.16
N ALA A 45 8.04 16.23 14.71
CA ALA A 45 7.34 15.24 15.54
C ALA A 45 7.14 13.88 14.85
N GLN A 46 7.13 13.81 13.52
CA GLN A 46 7.08 12.54 12.78
C GLN A 46 8.33 11.67 12.94
N ILE A 47 9.48 12.27 13.27
CA ILE A 47 10.75 11.57 13.45
C ILE A 47 11.26 11.64 14.90
N THR A 48 10.82 12.63 15.68
CA THR A 48 11.22 12.80 17.09
C THR A 48 10.20 12.28 18.10
N ALA A 49 8.94 12.07 17.70
CA ALA A 49 7.88 11.66 18.62
C ALA A 49 7.13 10.38 18.18
N ASP A 50 7.35 9.87 16.97
CA ASP A 50 6.78 8.60 16.52
C ASP A 50 7.78 7.44 16.73
N PRO A 51 7.62 6.61 17.78
CA PRO A 51 8.51 5.49 18.05
C PRO A 51 8.46 4.41 16.96
N PHE A 52 7.47 4.45 16.06
CA PHE A 52 7.26 3.50 14.98
C PHE A 52 7.61 4.06 13.60
N ALA A 53 8.20 5.26 13.51
CA ALA A 53 8.55 5.93 12.24
C ALA A 53 9.42 5.06 11.29
N GLY A 54 10.12 4.06 11.85
CA GLY A 54 11.16 3.32 11.14
C GLY A 54 12.38 4.21 10.89
N THR A 55 13.31 3.73 10.08
CA THR A 55 14.40 4.60 9.59
C THR A 55 13.83 5.52 8.50
N ALA A 56 13.92 6.84 8.70
CA ALA A 56 13.25 7.82 7.87
C ALA A 56 14.00 9.16 7.80
N MET A 57 13.76 9.93 6.74
CA MET A 57 14.33 11.26 6.49
C MET A 57 13.24 12.25 6.12
N LEU A 58 13.35 13.48 6.61
CA LEU A 58 12.55 14.59 6.11
C LEU A 58 13.09 15.06 4.76
N VAL A 59 12.21 15.13 3.76
CA VAL A 59 12.55 15.57 2.41
C VAL A 59 11.54 16.60 1.91
N ARG A 60 11.93 17.40 0.92
CA ARG A 60 11.02 18.32 0.20
C ARG A 60 11.17 18.11 -1.31
N PRO A 61 10.08 18.02 -2.09
CA PRO A 61 10.17 18.02 -3.55
C PRO A 61 10.95 19.25 -4.06
N SER A 62 11.96 19.02 -4.90
CA SER A 62 12.80 20.07 -5.49
C SER A 62 13.44 19.60 -6.80
N THR A 63 13.36 20.42 -7.85
CA THR A 63 14.01 20.10 -9.15
C THR A 63 15.51 20.38 -9.16
N GLN A 64 16.03 21.07 -8.15
CA GLN A 64 17.45 21.34 -7.93
C GLN A 64 17.94 20.73 -6.61
N GLY A 65 17.26 19.66 -6.16
CA GLY A 65 17.60 19.01 -4.91
C GLY A 65 18.82 18.09 -5.02
N ASP A 66 19.16 17.47 -3.90
CA ASP A 66 20.30 16.57 -3.71
C ASP A 66 19.87 15.14 -3.40
N THR A 67 18.58 14.83 -3.53
CA THR A 67 17.99 13.58 -3.07
C THR A 67 17.07 13.02 -4.13
N ARG A 68 17.06 11.69 -4.26
CA ARG A 68 16.14 10.98 -5.13
C ARG A 68 15.24 10.07 -4.32
N VAL A 69 13.93 10.22 -4.52
CA VAL A 69 12.91 9.42 -3.85
C VAL A 69 12.17 8.55 -4.86
N ARG A 70 12.02 7.25 -4.60
CA ARG A 70 11.14 6.37 -5.36
C ARG A 70 10.24 5.60 -4.42
N HIS A 71 8.93 5.56 -4.73
CA HIS A 71 7.94 4.82 -3.94
C HIS A 71 7.96 5.13 -2.43
N HIS A 72 8.15 6.41 -2.08
CA HIS A 72 8.25 6.91 -0.70
C HIS A 72 9.48 6.41 0.09
N LEU A 73 10.51 5.93 -0.61
CA LEU A 73 11.81 5.59 -0.04
C LEU A 73 12.89 6.48 -0.66
N VAL A 74 13.88 6.82 0.15
CA VAL A 74 15.06 7.56 -0.29
C VAL A 74 16.03 6.56 -0.93
N ASN A 75 16.28 6.75 -2.23
CA ASN A 75 17.13 5.86 -3.02
C ASN A 75 18.56 6.37 -3.17
N SER A 76 18.77 7.68 -3.08
CA SER A 76 20.06 8.33 -3.26
C SER A 76 20.03 9.67 -2.56
N VAL A 77 21.13 10.00 -1.88
CA VAL A 77 21.38 11.28 -1.22
C VAL A 77 22.76 11.76 -1.68
N GLY A 78 22.85 13.04 -1.99
CA GLY A 78 24.05 13.68 -2.45
C GLY A 78 24.85 14.28 -1.31
N SER A 79 26.11 14.56 -1.60
CA SER A 79 26.99 15.44 -0.83
C SER A 79 27.91 16.15 -1.84
N PRO A 80 28.83 17.04 -1.41
CA PRO A 80 29.82 17.61 -2.34
C PRO A 80 30.61 16.55 -3.12
N PHE A 81 30.80 15.35 -2.55
CA PHE A 81 31.43 14.20 -3.21
C PHE A 81 30.44 13.27 -3.94
N HIS A 82 29.27 13.00 -3.36
CA HIS A 82 28.33 12.01 -3.90
C HIS A 82 27.33 12.63 -4.89
N ARG A 83 27.32 12.13 -6.12
CA ARG A 83 26.44 12.59 -7.19
C ARG A 83 25.12 11.83 -7.17
N VAL A 84 24.03 12.57 -7.28
CA VAL A 84 22.68 12.00 -7.43
C VAL A 84 22.23 12.12 -8.87
N THR A 85 21.88 10.99 -9.45
CA THR A 85 21.36 10.92 -10.81
C THR A 85 19.88 11.29 -10.80
N ALA A 86 19.51 12.33 -11.55
CA ALA A 86 18.14 12.82 -11.67
C ALA A 86 17.44 13.05 -10.31
N PRO A 87 17.95 13.97 -9.47
CA PRO A 87 17.35 14.31 -8.19
C PRO A 87 15.97 14.93 -8.38
N ASP A 88 15.09 14.70 -7.42
CA ASP A 88 13.72 15.24 -7.41
C ASP A 88 13.27 15.74 -6.04
N HIS A 89 14.11 15.59 -5.02
CA HIS A 89 13.90 16.05 -3.66
C HIS A 89 15.18 16.68 -3.11
N VAL A 90 15.03 17.46 -2.06
CA VAL A 90 16.12 17.90 -1.20
C VAL A 90 15.98 17.27 0.18
N PHE A 91 17.10 16.84 0.77
CA PHE A 91 17.14 16.39 2.15
C PHE A 91 17.04 17.61 3.09
N VAL A 92 16.09 17.59 4.01
CA VAL A 92 15.79 18.75 4.88
C VAL A 92 16.82 18.89 6.00
N GLY A 93 17.62 17.86 6.29
CA GLY A 93 18.60 17.90 7.39
C GLY A 93 18.10 17.30 8.70
N ALA A 94 17.07 16.43 8.66
CA ALA A 94 16.64 15.69 9.83
C ALA A 94 16.20 14.27 9.48
N LEU A 95 16.62 13.32 10.30
CA LEU A 95 16.37 11.90 10.09
C LEU A 95 16.19 11.16 11.43
N VAL A 96 15.62 9.97 11.37
CA VAL A 96 15.54 9.03 12.49
C VAL A 96 16.01 7.66 12.04
N ILE A 97 16.73 6.98 12.93
CA ILE A 97 17.26 5.64 12.74
C ILE A 97 16.51 4.73 13.72
N ALA A 98 15.83 3.72 13.18
CA ALA A 98 15.12 2.76 14.03
C ALA A 98 16.10 1.87 14.79
N ALA A 99 15.72 1.46 16.01
CA ALA A 99 16.55 0.59 16.85
C ALA A 99 16.99 -0.71 16.13
N ARG A 100 16.11 -1.28 15.30
CA ARG A 100 16.41 -2.50 14.50
C ARG A 100 17.51 -2.28 13.44
N ASP A 101 17.68 -1.04 12.98
CA ASP A 101 18.61 -0.67 11.92
C ASP A 101 19.91 -0.07 12.50
N ALA A 102 19.92 0.30 13.78
CA ALA A 102 21.00 1.02 14.46
C ALA A 102 22.37 0.35 14.30
N LYS A 103 22.44 -0.98 14.37
CA LYS A 103 23.70 -1.72 14.19
C LYS A 103 24.25 -1.60 12.76
N ALA A 104 23.39 -1.80 11.75
CA ALA A 104 23.79 -1.75 10.35
C ALA A 104 24.16 -0.31 9.93
N VAL A 105 23.34 0.65 10.34
CA VAL A 105 23.59 2.08 10.08
C VAL A 105 24.83 2.58 10.82
N GLY A 106 25.03 2.21 12.09
CA GLY A 106 26.21 2.58 12.86
C GLY A 106 27.51 2.05 12.23
N ALA A 107 27.51 0.83 11.71
CA ALA A 107 28.64 0.29 10.96
C ALA A 107 28.92 1.08 9.67
N ALA A 108 27.88 1.47 8.94
CA ALA A 108 28.02 2.28 7.73
C ALA A 108 28.53 3.70 8.03
N ILE A 109 28.08 4.31 9.14
CA ILE A 109 28.57 5.61 9.60
C ILE A 109 30.06 5.52 9.98
N ASN A 110 30.48 4.48 10.69
CA ASN A 110 31.90 4.26 11.00
C ASN A 110 32.74 4.08 9.72
N ALA A 111 32.28 3.27 8.76
CA ALA A 111 32.95 3.13 7.47
C ALA A 111 33.03 4.47 6.71
N THR A 112 32.04 5.35 6.87
CA THR A 112 32.06 6.71 6.30
C THR A 112 33.08 7.60 6.99
N ALA A 113 33.21 7.51 8.31
CA ALA A 113 34.25 8.22 9.06
C ALA A 113 35.66 7.77 8.63
N ASP A 114 35.88 6.46 8.52
CA ASP A 114 37.17 5.89 8.10
C ASP A 114 37.52 6.27 6.65
N ALA A 115 36.53 6.26 5.74
CA ALA A 115 36.70 6.73 4.37
C ALA A 115 37.07 8.22 4.31
N PHE A 116 36.45 9.05 5.16
CA PHE A 116 36.73 10.48 5.20
C PHE A 116 38.14 10.77 5.74
N GLU A 117 38.57 10.05 6.79
CA GLU A 117 39.93 10.16 7.35
C GLU A 117 41.00 9.66 6.37
N SER A 118 40.74 8.60 5.61
CA SER A 118 41.68 8.04 4.63
C SER A 118 41.76 8.87 3.33
N CYS A 119 40.64 9.27 2.74
CA CYS A 119 40.61 10.08 1.52
C CYS A 119 41.11 11.52 1.75
N ALA A 120 40.98 12.07 2.97
CA ALA A 120 41.55 13.37 3.32
C ALA A 120 43.09 13.39 3.28
N PHE A 121 43.77 12.24 3.29
CA PHE A 121 45.23 12.17 3.34
C PHE A 121 45.92 11.95 1.98
N GLU A 122 45.22 11.46 0.95
CA GLU A 122 45.87 11.06 -0.31
C GLU A 122 45.54 11.90 -1.56
N SER A 123 44.42 12.64 -1.63
CA SER A 123 44.05 13.34 -2.90
C SER A 123 43.72 14.82 -2.81
N GLY A 124 43.51 15.41 -1.63
CA GLY A 124 43.16 16.84 -1.51
C GLY A 124 41.83 17.24 -2.18
N GLU A 125 41.00 16.28 -2.60
CA GLU A 125 39.74 16.51 -3.33
C GLU A 125 38.52 16.70 -2.41
N ILE A 126 38.64 16.40 -1.10
CA ILE A 126 37.53 16.47 -0.13
C ILE A 126 37.87 17.53 0.94
N GLY A 127 37.35 18.75 0.77
CA GLY A 127 37.51 19.83 1.76
C GLY A 127 36.70 19.58 3.05
N SER A 128 37.33 19.71 4.21
CA SER A 128 36.73 19.43 5.53
C SER A 128 35.63 20.42 5.96
N SER A 129 35.57 21.61 5.35
CA SER A 129 34.63 22.68 5.73
C SER A 129 33.30 22.70 4.96
N GLU A 130 33.16 21.92 3.89
CA GLU A 130 31.96 21.92 3.03
C GLU A 130 30.97 20.79 3.34
N HIS A 131 31.37 19.83 4.17
CA HIS A 131 30.60 18.60 4.39
C HIS A 131 29.74 18.65 5.65
N ASP A 132 28.42 18.55 5.48
CA ASP A 132 27.45 18.41 6.58
C ASP A 132 27.45 16.96 7.11
N VAL A 133 27.78 16.79 8.41
CA VAL A 133 27.74 15.49 9.11
C VAL A 133 26.37 14.81 8.96
N THR A 134 25.29 15.57 9.03
CA THR A 134 23.92 15.03 8.92
C THR A 134 23.65 14.51 7.51
N GLN A 135 24.14 15.21 6.49
CA GLN A 135 24.06 14.78 5.09
C GLN A 135 24.90 13.52 4.85
N LEU A 136 26.11 13.43 5.42
CA LEU A 136 26.94 12.22 5.31
C LEU A 136 26.34 11.00 6.04
N ILE A 137 25.66 11.21 7.18
CA ILE A 137 24.86 10.15 7.82
C ILE A 137 23.74 9.70 6.89
N ALA A 138 23.07 10.64 6.21
CA ALA A 138 22.03 10.28 5.25
C ALA A 138 22.58 9.48 4.07
N VAL A 139 23.76 9.84 3.55
CA VAL A 139 24.47 9.03 2.55
C VAL A 139 24.78 7.64 3.10
N ALA A 140 25.34 7.53 4.31
CA ALA A 140 25.70 6.24 4.93
C ALA A 140 24.49 5.30 5.05
N ILE A 141 23.32 5.83 5.48
CA ILE A 141 22.07 5.06 5.57
C ILE A 141 21.63 4.52 4.21
N VAL A 142 21.71 5.34 3.16
CA VAL A 142 21.29 4.91 1.82
C VAL A 142 22.29 3.92 1.23
N ARG A 143 23.59 4.18 1.39
CA ARG A 143 24.69 3.33 0.87
C ARG A 143 24.79 1.99 1.59
N SER A 144 24.33 1.88 2.83
CA SER A 144 24.23 0.58 3.51
C SER A 144 23.13 -0.32 2.95
N GLY A 145 22.27 0.18 2.06
CA GLY A 145 21.08 -0.51 1.57
C GLY A 145 19.96 -0.59 2.61
N THR A 146 20.05 0.17 3.71
CA THR A 146 19.01 0.23 4.74
C THR A 146 17.78 0.97 4.16
N PRO A 147 16.58 0.36 4.15
CA PRO A 147 15.39 1.04 3.64
C PRO A 147 15.09 2.30 4.46
N CYS A 148 15.13 3.45 3.80
CA CYS A 148 14.88 4.74 4.43
C CYS A 148 13.60 5.38 3.87
N LYS A 149 12.62 5.63 4.74
CA LYS A 149 11.35 6.29 4.33
C LYS A 149 11.55 7.77 4.08
N ALA A 150 11.05 8.25 2.95
CA ALA A 150 10.94 9.66 2.64
C ALA A 150 9.67 10.24 3.29
N ILE A 151 9.84 11.16 4.24
CA ILE A 151 8.75 11.92 4.84
C ILE A 151 8.75 13.30 4.15
N GLU A 152 7.81 13.47 3.22
CA GLU A 152 7.68 14.73 2.48
C GLU A 152 7.04 15.81 3.34
N LEU A 153 7.74 16.95 3.48
CA LEU A 153 7.18 18.16 4.07
C LEU A 153 6.33 18.89 3.03
N VAL A 154 5.03 19.03 3.32
CA VAL A 154 4.06 19.74 2.46
C VAL A 154 3.64 21.03 3.13
N ASP A 155 3.92 22.16 2.48
CA ASP A 155 3.50 23.51 2.90
C ASP A 155 3.96 23.90 4.32
N VAL A 156 5.10 23.38 4.77
CA VAL A 156 5.75 23.77 6.04
C VAL A 156 7.06 24.50 5.73
N PRO A 157 7.25 25.75 6.22
CA PRO A 157 8.52 26.45 6.11
C PRO A 157 9.66 25.71 6.81
N TRP A 158 10.83 25.69 6.20
CA TRP A 158 12.06 25.18 6.79
C TRP A 158 13.26 25.84 6.11
N PHE A 159 14.36 25.96 6.86
CA PHE A 159 15.59 26.59 6.38
C PHE A 159 16.81 25.81 6.83
N ARG A 160 17.81 25.72 5.95
CA ARG A 160 19.16 25.22 6.25
C ARG A 160 20.12 26.39 6.11
N SER A 161 20.93 26.64 7.15
CA SER A 161 21.88 27.75 7.20
C SER A 161 21.30 29.10 6.71
N PRO A 162 20.16 29.58 7.26
CA PRO A 162 19.56 30.82 6.81
C PRO A 162 20.46 32.03 7.07
N ALA A 163 20.51 32.97 6.12
CA ALA A 163 21.24 34.22 6.28
C ALA A 163 20.72 35.09 7.46
N ASP A 164 19.41 35.03 7.72
CA ASP A 164 18.76 35.63 8.90
C ASP A 164 18.00 34.54 9.68
N PRO A 165 18.62 33.96 10.73
CA PRO A 165 17.98 32.95 11.57
C PRO A 165 16.73 33.43 12.30
N VAL A 166 16.64 34.74 12.61
CA VAL A 166 15.49 35.30 13.35
C VAL A 166 14.28 35.40 12.44
N ALA A 167 14.45 35.91 11.22
CA ALA A 167 13.38 35.95 10.23
C ALA A 167 12.89 34.54 9.88
N ALA A 168 13.81 33.59 9.70
CA ALA A 168 13.49 32.18 9.46
C ALA A 168 12.64 31.58 10.60
N ALA A 169 13.02 31.85 11.85
CA ALA A 169 12.26 31.37 13.02
C ALA A 169 10.85 32.00 13.10
N GLN A 170 10.70 33.28 12.74
CA GLN A 170 9.40 33.96 12.69
C GLN A 170 8.47 33.36 11.63
N GLU A 171 9.00 33.07 10.44
CA GLU A 171 8.22 32.45 9.36
C GLU A 171 7.75 31.04 9.74
N VAL A 172 8.64 30.26 10.35
CA VAL A 172 8.30 28.93 10.88
C VAL A 172 7.22 29.03 11.96
N ALA A 173 7.34 29.97 12.90
CA ALA A 173 6.39 30.17 14.00
C ALA A 173 5.03 30.72 13.53
N ALA A 174 4.94 31.31 12.34
CA ALA A 174 3.69 31.83 11.77
C ALA A 174 2.69 30.72 11.42
N VAL A 175 3.16 29.47 11.25
CA VAL A 175 2.30 28.32 10.99
C VAL A 175 2.04 27.57 12.29
N SER A 176 0.77 27.48 12.71
CA SER A 176 0.44 26.80 13.97
C SER A 176 0.71 25.30 13.93
N ASP A 177 1.10 24.73 15.07
CA ASP A 177 1.34 23.28 15.22
C ASP A 177 0.13 22.44 14.81
N ALA A 178 -1.08 22.90 15.14
CA ALA A 178 -2.32 22.25 14.74
C ALA A 178 -2.50 22.23 13.21
N ARG A 179 -2.07 23.28 12.51
CA ARG A 179 -2.08 23.34 11.05
C ARG A 179 -1.04 22.40 10.45
N ILE A 180 0.16 22.35 11.02
CA ILE A 180 1.24 21.44 10.57
C ILE A 180 0.80 19.98 10.73
N ALA A 181 0.29 19.61 11.91
CA ALA A 181 -0.24 18.27 12.16
C ALA A 181 -1.37 17.91 11.18
N GLN A 182 -2.25 18.87 10.86
CA GLN A 182 -3.32 18.66 9.87
C GLN A 182 -2.79 18.44 8.45
N LEU A 183 -1.78 19.22 8.03
CA LEU A 183 -1.17 19.09 6.70
C LEU A 183 -0.51 17.72 6.55
N GLN A 184 0.25 17.33 7.56
CA GLN A 184 0.99 16.08 7.65
C GLN A 184 0.09 14.83 7.79
N ALA A 185 -1.11 14.97 8.36
CA ALA A 185 -2.08 13.87 8.46
C ALA A 185 -2.76 13.51 7.13
N ASN A 186 -2.58 14.30 6.07
CA ASN A 186 -3.19 14.02 4.77
C ASN A 186 -2.38 12.97 3.98
N ARG A 187 -3.07 11.96 3.44
CA ARG A 187 -2.47 10.94 2.58
C ARG A 187 -2.32 11.51 1.17
N MET A 188 -1.12 11.44 0.61
CA MET A 188 -0.80 11.97 -0.72
C MET A 188 -1.33 11.11 -1.89
N ASP A 189 -1.77 9.87 -1.61
CA ASP A 189 -2.06 8.84 -2.61
C ASP A 189 -3.56 8.57 -2.87
N ASP A 190 -4.45 9.42 -2.39
CA ASP A 190 -5.89 9.20 -2.57
C ASP A 190 -6.36 9.39 -4.02
N GLY A 191 -7.50 8.75 -4.32
CA GLY A 191 -8.27 8.97 -5.56
C GLY A 191 -8.71 10.42 -5.71
N PHE A 192 -9.13 10.78 -6.93
CA PHE A 192 -9.65 12.12 -7.24
C PHE A 192 -10.84 12.45 -6.33
N TYR A 193 -11.84 11.56 -6.28
CA TYR A 193 -13.05 11.80 -5.50
C TYR A 193 -12.78 11.90 -4.01
N SER A 194 -11.95 10.98 -3.48
CA SER A 194 -11.58 10.99 -2.06
C SER A 194 -10.84 12.28 -1.67
N THR A 195 -9.91 12.73 -2.51
CA THR A 195 -9.10 13.93 -2.25
C THR A 195 -9.95 15.20 -2.22
N PHE A 196 -10.82 15.39 -3.23
CA PHE A 196 -11.52 16.67 -3.40
C PHE A 196 -12.84 16.76 -2.65
N VAL A 197 -13.51 15.63 -2.40
CA VAL A 197 -14.84 15.60 -1.79
C VAL A 197 -14.78 14.94 -0.41
N VAL A 198 -14.45 13.65 -0.35
CA VAL A 198 -14.59 12.83 0.88
C VAL A 198 -13.76 13.41 2.03
N ARG A 199 -12.50 13.79 1.78
CA ARG A 199 -11.61 14.39 2.80
C ARG A 199 -12.09 15.72 3.38
N ARG A 200 -12.95 16.45 2.66
CA ARG A 200 -13.53 17.69 3.21
C ARG A 200 -14.65 17.37 4.19
N VAL A 201 -15.39 16.29 3.92
CA VAL A 201 -16.53 15.83 4.72
C VAL A 201 -16.06 14.98 5.91
N SER A 202 -14.93 14.27 5.82
CA SER A 202 -14.40 13.46 6.93
C SER A 202 -13.93 14.30 8.12
N LYS A 203 -13.30 15.47 7.89
CA LYS A 203 -12.66 16.29 8.95
C LYS A 203 -13.56 16.62 10.15
N PRO A 204 -14.82 17.07 9.99
CA PRO A 204 -15.73 17.24 11.12
C PRO A 204 -15.98 15.94 11.90
N LEU A 205 -16.15 14.82 11.20
CA LEU A 205 -16.36 13.51 11.81
C LEU A 205 -15.10 13.02 12.55
N THR A 206 -13.92 13.27 12.01
CA THR A 206 -12.64 12.99 12.68
C THR A 206 -12.52 13.76 13.99
N ARG A 207 -12.87 15.05 14.01
CA ARG A 207 -12.90 15.83 15.26
C ARG A 207 -13.90 15.26 16.27
N LEU A 208 -15.06 14.79 15.81
CA LEU A 208 -16.04 14.15 16.68
C LEU A 208 -15.52 12.81 17.24
N ALA A 209 -14.97 11.94 16.39
CA ALA A 209 -14.42 10.65 16.79
C ALA A 209 -13.29 10.80 17.83
N LEU A 210 -12.40 11.78 17.63
CA LEU A 210 -11.36 12.11 18.60
C LEU A 210 -11.92 12.62 19.93
N ARG A 211 -12.97 13.47 19.90
CA ARG A 211 -13.67 13.92 21.13
C ARG A 211 -14.35 12.79 21.89
N LEU A 212 -14.85 11.79 21.16
CA LEU A 212 -15.49 10.60 21.73
C LEU A 212 -14.49 9.50 22.11
N ASN A 213 -13.17 9.73 21.97
CA ASN A 213 -12.12 8.76 22.22
C ASN A 213 -12.31 7.43 21.47
N MET A 214 -12.90 7.46 20.28
CA MET A 214 -13.10 6.26 19.47
C MET A 214 -11.76 5.70 18.98
N SER A 215 -11.58 4.38 19.05
CA SER A 215 -10.43 3.72 18.43
C SER A 215 -10.59 3.65 16.90
N PRO A 216 -9.49 3.58 16.12
CA PRO A 216 -9.57 3.39 14.67
C PRO A 216 -10.45 2.20 14.29
N ASN A 217 -10.24 1.05 14.93
CA ASN A 217 -11.02 -0.17 14.67
C ASN A 217 -12.52 0.03 14.97
N ALA A 218 -12.89 0.79 16.00
CA ALA A 218 -14.30 1.08 16.28
C ALA A 218 -14.92 1.94 15.17
N VAL A 219 -14.18 2.91 14.64
CA VAL A 219 -14.63 3.73 13.49
C VAL A 219 -14.79 2.85 12.24
N THR A 220 -13.85 1.94 11.97
CA THR A 220 -13.95 0.95 10.88
C THR A 220 -15.21 0.08 11.02
N LEU A 221 -15.52 -0.41 12.22
CA LEU A 221 -16.73 -1.21 12.47
C LEU A 221 -18.03 -0.40 12.28
N VAL A 222 -18.03 0.89 12.62
CA VAL A 222 -19.16 1.79 12.33
C VAL A 222 -19.32 1.99 10.82
N SER A 223 -18.22 2.24 10.09
CA SER A 223 -18.21 2.31 8.61
C SER A 223 -18.77 1.02 8.00
N PHE A 224 -18.34 -0.14 8.51
CA PHE A 224 -18.83 -1.44 8.10
C PHE A 224 -20.33 -1.60 8.32
N ALA A 225 -20.83 -1.29 9.51
CA ALA A 225 -22.26 -1.38 9.83
C ALA A 225 -23.12 -0.48 8.92
N VAL A 226 -22.67 0.74 8.63
CA VAL A 226 -23.34 1.64 7.68
C VAL A 226 -23.33 1.06 6.27
N GLY A 227 -22.21 0.45 5.84
CA GLY A 227 -22.11 -0.23 4.54
C GLY A 227 -23.04 -1.45 4.41
N VAL A 228 -23.22 -2.24 5.48
CA VAL A 228 -24.22 -3.32 5.53
C VAL A 228 -25.63 -2.74 5.41
N GLY A 229 -25.91 -1.62 6.08
CA GLY A 229 -27.17 -0.89 5.93
C GLY A 229 -27.42 -0.41 4.49
N ALA A 230 -26.39 0.05 3.80
CA ALA A 230 -26.46 0.42 2.39
C ALA A 230 -26.85 -0.77 1.50
N ALA A 231 -26.23 -1.93 1.70
CA ALA A 231 -26.56 -3.16 0.99
C ALA A 231 -28.00 -3.62 1.26
N GLY A 232 -28.47 -3.52 2.51
CA GLY A 232 -29.87 -3.81 2.87
C GLY A 232 -30.86 -2.87 2.18
N ALA A 233 -30.53 -1.57 2.09
CA ALA A 233 -31.34 -0.60 1.36
C ALA A 233 -31.35 -0.89 -0.15
N PHE A 234 -30.22 -1.30 -0.75
CA PHE A 234 -30.21 -1.76 -2.14
C PHE A 234 -31.05 -3.02 -2.36
N ALA A 235 -31.03 -3.96 -1.42
CA ALA A 235 -31.82 -5.20 -1.47
C ALA A 235 -33.34 -4.95 -1.43
N ALA A 236 -33.79 -3.85 -0.82
CA ALA A 236 -35.20 -3.46 -0.84
C ALA A 236 -35.67 -2.98 -2.24
N GLY A 237 -34.75 -2.56 -3.12
CA GLY A 237 -34.98 -2.35 -4.57
C GLY A 237 -35.86 -1.16 -4.98
N SER A 238 -36.70 -0.60 -4.09
CA SER A 238 -37.54 0.56 -4.40
C SER A 238 -36.69 1.80 -4.70
N ARG A 239 -37.26 2.76 -5.44
CA ARG A 239 -36.54 3.98 -5.86
C ARG A 239 -35.88 4.72 -4.69
N TRP A 240 -36.63 4.95 -3.63
CA TRP A 240 -36.13 5.63 -2.43
C TRP A 240 -35.19 4.76 -1.61
N ALA A 241 -35.36 3.44 -1.64
CA ALA A 241 -34.40 2.53 -1.02
C ALA A 241 -33.04 2.52 -1.74
N LEU A 242 -33.03 2.60 -3.09
CA LEU A 242 -31.79 2.79 -3.85
C LEU A 242 -31.11 4.13 -3.54
N VAL A 243 -31.88 5.21 -3.39
CA VAL A 243 -31.36 6.53 -2.97
C VAL A 243 -30.78 6.44 -1.56
N LEU A 244 -31.48 5.80 -0.62
CA LEU A 244 -30.99 5.58 0.74
C LEU A 244 -29.71 4.75 0.73
N GLY A 245 -29.66 3.65 -0.04
CA GLY A 245 -28.47 2.82 -0.19
C GLY A 245 -27.29 3.60 -0.75
N ALA A 246 -27.51 4.47 -1.74
CA ALA A 246 -26.48 5.35 -2.28
C ALA A 246 -25.95 6.33 -1.23
N VAL A 247 -26.84 6.98 -0.46
CA VAL A 247 -26.44 7.90 0.62
C VAL A 247 -25.66 7.18 1.71
N LEU A 248 -26.13 6.00 2.14
CA LEU A 248 -25.45 5.20 3.16
C LEU A 248 -24.09 4.69 2.67
N LEU A 249 -23.97 4.29 1.40
CA LEU A 249 -22.69 3.87 0.82
C LEU A 249 -21.69 5.03 0.76
N GLN A 250 -22.15 6.24 0.44
CA GLN A 250 -21.29 7.42 0.52
C GLN A 250 -20.92 7.78 1.96
N LEU A 251 -21.86 7.65 2.89
CA LEU A 251 -21.60 7.90 4.32
C LEU A 251 -20.58 6.90 4.87
N SER A 252 -20.68 5.61 4.54
CA SER A 252 -19.70 4.61 4.96
C SER A 252 -18.32 4.95 4.42
N LEU A 253 -18.17 5.36 3.16
CA LEU A 253 -16.89 5.80 2.57
C LEU A 253 -16.26 6.98 3.33
N VAL A 254 -17.09 7.93 3.74
CA VAL A 254 -16.62 9.10 4.52
C VAL A 254 -16.12 8.63 5.89
N ILE A 255 -16.88 7.77 6.60
CA ILE A 255 -16.49 7.24 7.91
C ILE A 255 -15.24 6.37 7.81
N ASP A 256 -15.09 5.60 6.73
CA ASP A 256 -13.90 4.82 6.42
C ASP A 256 -12.64 5.70 6.40
N CYS A 257 -12.71 6.87 5.75
CA CYS A 257 -11.58 7.79 5.76
C CYS A 257 -11.24 8.32 7.16
N VAL A 258 -12.23 8.37 8.07
CA VAL A 258 -12.04 8.83 9.45
C VAL A 258 -11.18 7.85 10.25
N ASP A 259 -11.27 6.53 10.02
CA ASP A 259 -10.49 5.56 10.81
C ASP A 259 -8.98 5.77 10.65
N GLY A 260 -8.52 6.00 9.41
CA GLY A 260 -7.12 6.22 9.10
C GLY A 260 -6.66 7.61 9.53
N GLU A 261 -7.55 8.60 9.50
CA GLU A 261 -7.27 9.93 10.06
C GLU A 261 -7.12 9.87 11.58
N VAL A 262 -7.98 9.13 12.28
CA VAL A 262 -7.88 8.88 13.72
C VAL A 262 -6.62 8.08 14.04
N ALA A 263 -6.30 7.03 13.26
CA ALA A 263 -5.07 6.24 13.42
C ALA A 263 -3.82 7.12 13.32
N ARG A 264 -3.76 8.02 12.32
CA ARG A 264 -2.65 8.97 12.15
C ARG A 264 -2.60 10.02 13.25
N ALA A 265 -3.74 10.59 13.62
CA ALA A 265 -3.80 11.61 14.66
C ALA A 265 -3.45 11.07 16.05
N THR A 266 -3.84 9.82 16.34
CA THR A 266 -3.57 9.15 17.63
C THR A 266 -2.30 8.28 17.63
N ARG A 267 -1.64 8.14 16.47
CA ARG A 267 -0.49 7.23 16.24
C ARG A 267 -0.77 5.78 16.62
N ARG A 268 -2.02 5.35 16.51
CA ARG A 268 -2.46 3.96 16.78
C ARG A 268 -2.55 3.21 15.45
N PHE A 269 -1.50 2.47 15.11
CA PHE A 269 -1.45 1.63 13.92
C PHE A 269 -1.27 0.17 14.32
N SER A 270 -1.99 -0.74 13.67
CA SER A 270 -1.82 -2.18 13.90
C SER A 270 -2.04 -2.97 12.62
N ALA A 271 -1.43 -4.16 12.54
CA ALA A 271 -1.64 -5.08 11.44
C ALA A 271 -3.09 -5.56 11.38
N LEU A 272 -3.72 -5.77 12.55
CA LEU A 272 -5.14 -6.06 12.68
C LEU A 272 -6.00 -4.95 12.08
N GLY A 273 -5.74 -3.68 12.42
CA GLY A 273 -6.49 -2.55 11.91
C GLY A 273 -6.39 -2.43 10.39
N ALA A 274 -5.18 -2.61 9.83
CA ALA A 274 -4.97 -2.60 8.39
C ALA A 274 -5.67 -3.76 7.65
N TRP A 275 -5.71 -4.96 8.27
CA TRP A 275 -6.47 -6.09 7.73
C TRP A 275 -7.98 -5.88 7.85
N LEU A 276 -8.46 -5.33 8.96
CA LEU A 276 -9.88 -5.10 9.22
C LEU A 276 -10.46 -4.06 8.25
N ASP A 277 -9.78 -2.92 8.09
CA ASP A 277 -10.10 -1.88 7.11
C ASP A 277 -10.25 -2.50 5.71
N ALA A 278 -9.19 -3.15 5.24
CA ALA A 278 -9.18 -3.77 3.92
C ALA A 278 -10.25 -4.85 3.72
N SER A 279 -10.45 -5.73 4.71
CA SER A 279 -11.38 -6.86 4.61
C SER A 279 -12.82 -6.37 4.62
N THR A 280 -13.17 -5.44 5.51
CA THR A 280 -14.52 -4.86 5.59
C THR A 280 -14.86 -4.10 4.31
N ASP A 281 -13.88 -3.46 3.68
CA ASP A 281 -14.03 -2.81 2.38
C ASP A 281 -14.43 -3.76 1.26
N ARG A 282 -13.82 -4.95 1.20
CA ARG A 282 -14.18 -5.97 0.22
C ARG A 282 -15.56 -6.55 0.49
N VAL A 283 -15.89 -6.79 1.76
CA VAL A 283 -17.21 -7.28 2.14
C VAL A 283 -18.29 -6.26 1.79
N LYS A 284 -18.13 -4.97 2.14
CA LYS A 284 -19.07 -3.89 1.78
C LYS A 284 -19.34 -3.86 0.26
N GLU A 285 -18.29 -4.00 -0.55
CA GLU A 285 -18.41 -4.02 -2.00
C GLU A 285 -19.24 -5.21 -2.52
N TYR A 286 -18.97 -6.42 -2.04
CA TYR A 286 -19.72 -7.61 -2.46
C TYR A 286 -21.16 -7.59 -1.95
N LEU A 287 -21.38 -7.08 -0.74
CA LEU A 287 -22.72 -6.87 -0.20
C LEU A 287 -23.50 -5.85 -1.04
N ALA A 288 -22.87 -4.77 -1.51
CA ALA A 288 -23.54 -3.82 -2.39
C ALA A 288 -23.95 -4.47 -3.73
N TYR A 289 -23.10 -5.30 -4.33
CA TYR A 289 -23.45 -6.04 -5.56
C TYR A 289 -24.61 -7.01 -5.33
N ALA A 290 -24.56 -7.78 -4.24
CA ALA A 290 -25.62 -8.71 -3.86
C ALA A 290 -26.94 -7.97 -3.58
N GLY A 291 -26.88 -6.86 -2.82
CA GLY A 291 -28.04 -6.03 -2.51
C GLY A 291 -28.71 -5.49 -3.77
N LEU A 292 -27.93 -4.94 -4.70
CA LEU A 292 -28.47 -4.48 -6.00
C LEU A 292 -29.11 -5.63 -6.79
N ALA A 293 -28.48 -6.82 -6.81
CA ALA A 293 -29.01 -7.97 -7.52
C ALA A 293 -30.31 -8.52 -6.91
N ILE A 294 -30.37 -8.59 -5.57
CA ILE A 294 -31.56 -9.00 -4.83
C ILE A 294 -32.71 -8.00 -5.09
N GLY A 295 -32.45 -6.70 -4.94
CA GLY A 295 -33.47 -5.68 -5.13
C GLY A 295 -34.00 -5.61 -6.56
N ALA A 296 -33.12 -5.75 -7.56
CA ALA A 296 -33.53 -5.81 -8.97
C ALA A 296 -34.44 -7.02 -9.24
N ALA A 297 -34.03 -8.21 -8.79
CA ALA A 297 -34.82 -9.42 -8.99
C ALA A 297 -36.18 -9.35 -8.29
N ALA A 298 -36.21 -8.87 -7.04
CA ALA A 298 -37.43 -8.81 -6.24
C ALA A 298 -38.44 -7.76 -6.70
N VAL A 299 -37.97 -6.57 -7.12
CA VAL A 299 -38.85 -5.42 -7.43
C VAL A 299 -39.13 -5.28 -8.92
N THR A 300 -38.14 -5.55 -9.78
CA THR A 300 -38.26 -5.33 -11.24
C THR A 300 -38.34 -6.62 -12.03
N GLY A 301 -38.07 -7.78 -11.41
CA GLY A 301 -37.94 -9.07 -12.10
C GLY A 301 -36.67 -9.22 -12.95
N VAL A 302 -35.83 -8.17 -13.04
CA VAL A 302 -34.60 -8.20 -13.84
C VAL A 302 -33.51 -8.95 -13.07
N ASN A 303 -33.03 -10.05 -13.64
CA ASN A 303 -31.93 -10.81 -13.08
C ASN A 303 -30.58 -10.19 -13.45
N ILE A 304 -29.95 -9.49 -12.49
CA ILE A 304 -28.61 -8.91 -12.65
C ILE A 304 -27.52 -9.65 -11.88
N TRP A 305 -27.79 -10.85 -11.35
CA TRP A 305 -26.76 -11.73 -10.77
C TRP A 305 -25.59 -12.00 -11.73
N PRO A 306 -25.78 -12.12 -13.06
CA PRO A 306 -24.66 -12.22 -13.98
C PRO A 306 -23.67 -11.06 -13.87
N LEU A 307 -24.18 -9.82 -13.76
CA LEU A 307 -23.33 -8.64 -13.58
C LEU A 307 -22.61 -8.69 -12.22
N ALA A 308 -23.30 -9.06 -11.15
CA ALA A 308 -22.70 -9.17 -9.82
C ALA A 308 -21.55 -10.20 -9.78
N ILE A 309 -21.74 -11.37 -10.42
CA ILE A 309 -20.72 -12.42 -10.53
C ILE A 309 -19.50 -11.92 -11.32
N ILE A 310 -19.72 -11.36 -12.52
CA ILE A 310 -18.63 -10.85 -13.36
C ILE A 310 -17.86 -9.75 -12.64
N MET A 311 -18.58 -8.86 -11.94
CA MET A 311 -17.98 -7.80 -11.14
C MET A 311 -17.12 -8.33 -10.00
N LEU A 312 -17.58 -9.36 -9.28
CA LEU A 312 -16.81 -9.98 -8.20
C LEU A 312 -15.50 -10.56 -8.73
N VAL A 313 -15.55 -11.32 -9.83
CA VAL A 313 -14.34 -11.89 -10.48
C VAL A 313 -13.39 -10.77 -10.92
N LEU A 314 -13.90 -9.81 -11.70
CA LEU A 314 -13.11 -8.70 -12.24
C LEU A 314 -12.42 -7.89 -11.14
N GLN A 315 -13.16 -7.51 -10.10
CA GLN A 315 -12.61 -6.67 -9.03
C GLN A 315 -11.65 -7.45 -8.13
N THR A 316 -11.91 -8.74 -7.86
CA THR A 316 -10.96 -9.59 -7.13
C THR A 316 -9.64 -9.69 -7.89
N THR A 317 -9.68 -10.06 -9.17
CA THR A 317 -8.47 -10.18 -10.01
C THR A 317 -7.73 -8.85 -10.09
N ARG A 318 -8.46 -7.75 -10.32
CA ARG A 318 -7.86 -6.42 -10.44
C ARG A 318 -7.18 -5.97 -9.14
N HIS A 319 -7.86 -6.06 -8.00
CA HIS A 319 -7.27 -5.63 -6.73
C HIS A 319 -6.04 -6.45 -6.35
N MET A 320 -6.07 -7.78 -6.51
CA MET A 320 -4.91 -8.63 -6.26
C MET A 320 -3.72 -8.18 -7.10
N THR A 321 -3.96 -7.97 -8.39
CA THR A 321 -2.95 -7.43 -9.31
C THR A 321 -2.45 -6.06 -8.87
N ASP A 322 -3.34 -5.18 -8.39
CA ASP A 322 -3.00 -3.84 -7.92
C ASP A 322 -2.03 -3.88 -6.74
N TYR A 323 -2.30 -4.73 -5.75
CA TYR A 323 -1.45 -4.89 -4.58
C TYR A 323 -0.11 -5.56 -4.94
N ASP A 324 -0.15 -6.69 -5.63
CA ASP A 324 1.05 -7.45 -5.98
C ASP A 324 2.00 -6.65 -6.85
N PHE A 325 1.50 -6.03 -7.91
CA PHE A 325 2.33 -5.19 -8.78
C PHE A 325 2.94 -4.03 -8.02
N SER A 326 2.17 -3.31 -7.20
CA SER A 326 2.67 -2.15 -6.46
C SER A 326 3.77 -2.54 -5.46
N ARG A 327 3.65 -3.71 -4.82
CA ARG A 327 4.65 -4.23 -3.88
C ARG A 327 5.91 -4.70 -4.58
N VAL A 328 5.78 -5.46 -5.66
CA VAL A 328 6.91 -5.90 -6.48
C VAL A 328 7.62 -4.69 -7.10
N GLN A 329 6.85 -3.73 -7.63
CA GLN A 329 7.39 -2.49 -8.18
C GLN A 329 8.20 -1.73 -7.13
N ARG A 330 7.66 -1.54 -5.93
CA ARG A 330 8.39 -0.89 -4.84
C ARG A 330 9.68 -1.64 -4.49
N SER A 331 9.60 -2.96 -4.30
CA SER A 331 10.79 -3.77 -3.96
C SER A 331 11.86 -3.71 -5.07
N ARG A 332 11.47 -3.60 -6.34
CA ARG A 332 12.42 -3.50 -7.46
C ARG A 332 13.00 -2.10 -7.69
N GLU A 333 12.19 -1.06 -7.55
CA GLU A 333 12.56 0.30 -7.97
C GLU A 333 13.01 1.19 -6.81
N ALA A 334 12.68 0.82 -5.58
CA ALA A 334 13.01 1.58 -4.39
C ALA A 334 14.15 0.94 -3.58
N ARG A 335 14.50 -0.33 -3.85
CA ARG A 335 15.61 -1.02 -3.19
C ARG A 335 16.93 -0.41 -3.65
N VAL A 336 17.80 -0.17 -2.68
CA VAL A 336 19.17 0.28 -2.88
C VAL A 336 20.08 -0.89 -2.55
N GLU A 337 20.88 -1.33 -3.52
CA GLU A 337 21.91 -2.33 -3.26
C GLU A 337 23.05 -1.68 -2.46
N PRO A 338 23.57 -2.34 -1.42
CA PRO A 338 24.68 -1.79 -0.63
C PRO A 338 25.88 -1.42 -1.50
N ARG A 339 26.49 -0.27 -1.21
CA ARG A 339 27.62 0.28 -1.96
C ARG A 339 28.66 0.89 -1.02
N PRO A 340 29.94 0.85 -1.40
CA PRO A 340 30.96 1.63 -0.71
C PRO A 340 30.60 3.11 -0.72
N VAL A 341 30.82 3.80 0.39
CA VAL A 341 30.66 5.26 0.48
C VAL A 341 31.78 6.02 -0.24
N THR A 342 32.84 5.32 -0.64
CA THR A 342 33.89 5.90 -1.49
C THR A 342 33.50 5.96 -2.98
N ASP A 343 32.37 5.37 -3.37
CA ASP A 343 31.84 5.45 -4.73
C ASP A 343 31.07 6.79 -4.92
N PRO A 344 31.57 7.73 -5.74
CA PRO A 344 30.91 9.02 -5.95
C PRO A 344 29.56 8.86 -6.66
N ASP A 345 29.36 7.80 -7.44
CA ASP A 345 28.15 7.61 -8.25
C ASP A 345 27.10 6.83 -7.48
N ASP A 346 25.83 7.18 -7.66
CA ASP A 346 24.70 6.46 -7.05
C ASP A 346 24.33 5.17 -7.77
N GLY A 347 25.07 4.81 -8.82
CA GLY A 347 24.93 3.54 -9.51
C GLY A 347 23.76 3.39 -10.43
N SER A 348 23.00 4.45 -10.61
CA SER A 348 21.90 4.46 -11.56
C SER A 348 22.38 5.07 -12.88
N SER A 349 22.07 4.40 -13.98
CA SER A 349 22.34 4.94 -15.31
C SER A 349 21.11 5.65 -15.85
N VAL A 350 21.28 6.87 -16.37
CA VAL A 350 20.32 7.46 -17.30
C VAL A 350 20.69 6.93 -18.68
N THR A 351 20.14 5.79 -19.08
CA THR A 351 20.32 5.31 -20.46
C THR A 351 19.51 6.19 -21.42
N ALA A 352 20.16 7.23 -21.94
CA ALA A 352 19.67 8.01 -23.06
C ALA A 352 19.97 7.26 -24.37
N SER A 353 18.96 6.67 -25.01
CA SER A 353 18.76 6.64 -26.48
C SER A 353 17.71 5.60 -26.92
N GLY A 354 16.89 5.99 -27.91
CA GLY A 354 15.96 5.12 -28.63
C GLY A 354 14.53 5.05 -28.07
N TRP A 355 13.55 4.73 -28.93
CA TRP A 355 12.18 4.36 -28.52
C TRP A 355 12.23 3.07 -27.68
N THR A 356 12.59 3.21 -26.41
CA THR A 356 12.58 2.15 -25.42
C THR A 356 11.38 2.37 -24.51
N VAL A 357 10.86 1.28 -23.94
CA VAL A 357 9.74 1.34 -22.98
C VAL A 357 10.03 2.31 -21.83
N GLN A 358 11.30 2.44 -21.45
CA GLN A 358 11.79 3.39 -20.45
C GLN A 358 11.58 4.86 -20.87
N GLY A 359 11.87 5.22 -22.13
CA GLY A 359 11.61 6.56 -22.67
C GLY A 359 10.12 6.93 -22.72
N ALA A 360 9.24 5.97 -23.04
CA ALA A 360 7.79 6.17 -22.97
C ALA A 360 7.31 6.42 -21.52
N MET A 361 7.93 5.76 -20.55
CA MET A 361 7.62 5.94 -19.14
C MET A 361 8.11 7.29 -18.58
N GLU A 362 9.30 7.75 -19.00
CA GLU A 362 9.78 9.09 -18.69
C GLU A 362 8.90 10.18 -19.32
N MET A 363 8.45 9.99 -20.55
CA MET A 363 7.50 10.92 -21.17
C MET A 363 6.17 10.95 -20.39
N SER A 364 5.67 9.78 -19.97
CA SER A 364 4.48 9.69 -19.12
C SER A 364 4.65 10.40 -17.77
N SER A 365 5.83 10.30 -17.15
CA SER A 365 6.14 10.99 -15.88
C SER A 365 6.26 12.51 -16.05
N ARG A 366 6.85 12.99 -17.16
CA ARG A 366 6.89 14.42 -17.52
C ARG A 366 5.48 14.97 -17.75
N ILE A 367 4.61 14.20 -18.42
CA ILE A 367 3.21 14.57 -18.66
C ILE A 367 2.41 14.62 -17.35
N ASN A 368 2.72 13.75 -16.36
CA ASN A 368 2.09 13.76 -15.03
C ASN A 368 2.37 15.04 -14.21
N ARG A 369 3.31 15.89 -14.65
CA ARG A 369 3.55 17.19 -14.02
C ARG A 369 2.34 18.11 -14.13
N ARG A 370 1.55 18.00 -15.20
CA ARG A 370 0.27 18.74 -15.33
C ARG A 370 -0.79 18.14 -14.40
N SER A 371 -1.31 18.94 -13.48
CA SER A 371 -2.29 18.52 -12.47
C SER A 371 -3.52 17.86 -13.09
N GLY A 372 -4.08 18.42 -14.15
CA GLY A 372 -5.26 17.87 -14.84
C GLY A 372 -5.03 16.46 -15.39
N VAL A 373 -3.88 16.21 -16.03
CA VAL A 373 -3.55 14.88 -16.59
C VAL A 373 -3.30 13.87 -15.47
N ARG A 374 -2.63 14.28 -14.40
CA ARG A 374 -2.40 13.44 -13.21
C ARG A 374 -3.71 12.97 -12.59
N TRP A 375 -4.65 13.89 -12.40
CA TRP A 375 -5.96 13.60 -11.83
C TRP A 375 -6.84 12.78 -12.78
N ALA A 376 -6.82 13.07 -14.08
CA ALA A 376 -7.51 12.25 -15.07
C ALA A 376 -7.00 10.81 -15.07
N LYS A 377 -5.68 10.60 -15.04
CA LYS A 377 -5.10 9.27 -14.89
C LYS A 377 -5.56 8.61 -13.60
N ARG A 378 -5.50 9.29 -12.45
CA ARG A 378 -5.99 8.73 -11.16
C ARG A 378 -7.48 8.35 -11.21
N ALA A 379 -8.32 9.11 -11.89
CA ALA A 379 -9.74 8.79 -12.06
C ALA A 379 -9.96 7.57 -12.98
N ILE A 380 -9.19 7.44 -14.07
CA ILE A 380 -9.25 6.27 -14.97
C ILE A 380 -8.86 4.99 -14.23
N HIS A 381 -7.98 5.07 -13.25
CA HIS A 381 -7.64 3.94 -12.37
C HIS A 381 -8.81 3.52 -11.48
N MET A 382 -10.01 4.13 -11.56
CA MET A 382 -11.23 3.80 -10.82
C MET A 382 -10.96 3.30 -9.39
N PRO A 383 -10.38 4.12 -8.49
CA PRO A 383 -10.19 3.77 -7.08
C PRO A 383 -11.52 3.48 -6.38
N ILE A 384 -11.45 3.03 -5.13
CA ILE A 384 -12.61 2.66 -4.31
C ILE A 384 -13.67 3.78 -4.28
N GLY A 385 -13.25 5.02 -4.03
CA GLY A 385 -14.15 6.16 -3.96
C GLY A 385 -14.91 6.42 -5.27
N GLU A 386 -14.23 6.39 -6.40
CA GLU A 386 -14.82 6.55 -7.73
C GLU A 386 -15.79 5.42 -8.08
N ARG A 387 -15.46 4.17 -7.72
CA ARG A 387 -16.36 3.02 -7.92
C ARG A 387 -17.64 3.17 -7.11
N TRP A 388 -17.52 3.54 -5.83
CA TRP A 388 -18.66 3.72 -4.95
C TRP A 388 -19.52 4.91 -5.37
N LEU A 389 -18.89 5.98 -5.88
CA LEU A 389 -19.60 7.09 -6.49
C LEU A 389 -20.42 6.65 -7.70
N VAL A 390 -19.83 5.87 -8.63
CA VAL A 390 -20.55 5.32 -9.78
C VAL A 390 -21.73 4.46 -9.34
N ILE A 391 -21.53 3.54 -8.39
CA ILE A 391 -22.62 2.71 -7.84
C ILE A 391 -23.72 3.60 -7.28
N SER A 392 -23.35 4.58 -6.45
CA SER A 392 -24.30 5.44 -5.74
C SER A 392 -25.12 6.28 -6.70
N LEU A 393 -24.48 6.97 -7.65
CA LEU A 393 -25.18 7.81 -8.63
C LEU A 393 -26.02 6.97 -9.58
N ALA A 394 -25.47 5.89 -10.15
CA ALA A 394 -26.21 5.08 -11.10
C ALA A 394 -27.38 4.35 -10.42
N ALA A 395 -27.22 3.80 -9.22
CA ALA A 395 -28.35 3.22 -8.48
C ALA A 395 -29.40 4.27 -8.13
N ALA A 396 -28.95 5.43 -7.63
CA ALA A 396 -29.81 6.54 -7.22
C ALA A 396 -30.39 7.35 -8.36
N PHE A 397 -30.07 7.13 -9.64
CA PHE A 397 -30.70 7.85 -10.78
C PHE A 397 -31.21 6.93 -11.88
N LEU A 398 -30.51 5.84 -12.17
CA LEU A 398 -30.77 4.96 -13.31
C LEU A 398 -31.24 3.56 -12.90
N GLY A 399 -31.07 3.18 -11.63
CA GLY A 399 -31.46 1.88 -11.10
C GLY A 399 -30.31 0.86 -11.04
N ALA A 400 -30.61 -0.32 -10.49
CA ALA A 400 -29.61 -1.31 -10.11
C ALA A 400 -28.84 -1.91 -11.31
N ALA A 401 -29.53 -2.19 -12.43
CA ALA A 401 -28.90 -2.75 -13.62
C ALA A 401 -27.86 -1.80 -14.22
N TRP A 402 -28.18 -0.51 -14.32
CA TRP A 402 -27.24 0.52 -14.76
C TRP A 402 -26.10 0.72 -13.78
N ALA A 403 -26.34 0.59 -12.48
CA ALA A 403 -25.27 0.67 -11.47
C ALA A 403 -24.18 -0.36 -11.69
N LEU A 404 -24.54 -1.64 -11.82
CA LEU A 404 -23.55 -2.69 -12.09
C LEU A 404 -23.02 -2.66 -13.53
N GLY A 405 -23.88 -2.33 -14.51
CA GLY A 405 -23.48 -2.25 -15.93
C GLY A 405 -22.46 -1.16 -16.21
N LEU A 406 -22.68 0.06 -15.70
CA LEU A 406 -21.72 1.17 -15.84
C LEU A 406 -20.43 0.88 -15.08
N LEU A 407 -20.54 0.32 -13.88
CA LEU A 407 -19.36 -0.07 -13.10
C LEU A 407 -18.54 -1.13 -13.83
N LEU A 408 -19.18 -2.10 -14.49
CA LEU A 408 -18.51 -3.12 -15.30
C LEU A 408 -17.80 -2.50 -16.50
N GLY A 409 -18.49 -1.67 -17.27
CA GLY A 409 -17.90 -1.00 -18.44
C GLY A 409 -16.66 -0.17 -18.07
N LEU A 410 -16.79 0.68 -17.04
CA LEU A 410 -15.66 1.49 -16.54
C LEU A 410 -14.57 0.62 -15.91
N GLY A 411 -14.95 -0.46 -15.22
CA GLY A 411 -14.05 -1.41 -14.61
C GLY A 411 -13.17 -2.14 -15.63
N LEU A 412 -13.73 -2.54 -16.78
CA LEU A 412 -13.00 -3.17 -17.88
C LEU A 412 -12.02 -2.20 -18.55
N VAL A 413 -12.44 -0.95 -18.80
CA VAL A 413 -11.56 0.10 -19.34
C VAL A 413 -10.39 0.35 -18.39
N ALA A 414 -10.68 0.50 -17.09
CA ALA A 414 -9.66 0.67 -16.06
C ALA A 414 -8.70 -0.53 -16.00
N PHE A 415 -9.23 -1.77 -16.03
CA PHE A 415 -8.44 -2.99 -16.00
C PHE A 415 -7.51 -3.10 -17.20
N ALA A 416 -8.00 -2.82 -18.41
CA ALA A 416 -7.18 -2.80 -19.63
C ALA A 416 -6.07 -1.73 -19.53
N TYR A 417 -6.44 -0.49 -19.21
CA TYR A 417 -5.50 0.62 -19.08
C TYR A 417 -4.36 0.32 -18.09
N VAL A 418 -4.73 -0.13 -16.88
CA VAL A 418 -3.77 -0.41 -15.80
C VAL A 418 -2.89 -1.62 -16.15
N THR A 419 -3.48 -2.71 -16.64
CA THR A 419 -2.74 -3.94 -16.97
C THR A 419 -1.74 -3.69 -18.11
N THR A 420 -2.13 -2.91 -19.14
CA THR A 420 -1.19 -2.51 -20.20
C THR A 420 -0.02 -1.72 -19.63
N GLY A 421 -0.28 -0.73 -18.78
CA GLY A 421 0.79 0.05 -18.12
C GLY A 421 1.73 -0.83 -17.29
N ARG A 422 1.20 -1.83 -16.59
CA ARG A 422 1.97 -2.79 -15.80
C ARG A 422 2.83 -3.70 -16.67
N ILE A 423 2.26 -4.26 -17.73
CA ILE A 423 3.00 -5.10 -18.68
C ILE A 423 4.16 -4.32 -19.27
N LEU A 424 3.92 -3.09 -19.75
CA LEU A 424 4.99 -2.23 -20.26
C LEU A 424 6.06 -2.01 -19.19
N ARG A 425 5.70 -1.63 -17.96
CA ARG A 425 6.69 -1.43 -16.90
C ARG A 425 7.43 -2.71 -16.54
N THR A 426 6.78 -3.87 -16.53
CA THR A 426 7.44 -5.17 -16.32
C THR A 426 8.44 -5.50 -17.42
N LEU A 427 8.17 -5.12 -18.66
CA LEU A 427 9.12 -5.29 -19.77
C LEU A 427 10.35 -4.38 -19.62
N SER A 428 10.27 -3.29 -18.85
CA SER A 428 11.41 -2.43 -18.53
C SER A 428 12.31 -2.97 -17.41
N TRP A 429 11.87 -3.98 -16.65
CA TRP A 429 12.67 -4.57 -15.58
C TRP A 429 13.65 -5.62 -16.12
N SER A 430 14.90 -5.55 -15.67
CA SER A 430 15.95 -6.55 -15.92
C SER A 430 16.22 -7.39 -14.67
N GLY A 431 16.62 -8.66 -14.87
CA GLY A 431 16.99 -9.57 -13.77
C GLY A 431 15.81 -10.12 -12.95
N GLN A 432 16.14 -10.98 -11.99
CA GLN A 432 15.18 -11.58 -11.06
C GLN A 432 14.63 -10.56 -10.06
N ALA A 433 13.43 -10.80 -9.55
CA ALA A 433 12.84 -10.02 -8.47
C ALA A 433 13.54 -10.33 -7.15
N PRO A 434 13.66 -9.33 -6.26
CA PRO A 434 14.17 -9.55 -4.90
C PRO A 434 13.42 -10.67 -4.16
N ALA A 435 14.13 -11.36 -3.26
CA ALA A 435 13.61 -12.54 -2.56
C ALA A 435 12.39 -12.23 -1.67
N ASP A 436 12.32 -11.03 -1.08
CA ASP A 436 11.17 -10.55 -0.30
C ASP A 436 9.91 -10.43 -1.18
N ALA A 437 10.06 -9.93 -2.41
CA ALA A 437 8.96 -9.86 -3.38
C ALA A 437 8.51 -11.26 -3.81
N ALA A 438 9.46 -12.16 -4.12
CA ALA A 438 9.15 -13.54 -4.49
C ALA A 438 8.42 -14.28 -3.36
N LEU A 439 8.87 -14.12 -2.11
CA LEU A 439 8.25 -14.72 -0.93
C LEU A 439 6.84 -14.16 -0.69
N LEU A 440 6.63 -12.86 -0.84
CA LEU A 440 5.32 -12.22 -0.72
C LEU A 440 4.30 -12.82 -1.71
N LEU A 441 4.71 -13.08 -2.95
CA LEU A 441 3.85 -13.68 -3.97
C LEU A 441 3.59 -15.17 -3.69
N ALA A 442 4.64 -15.92 -3.35
CA ALA A 442 4.53 -17.35 -3.07
C ALA A 442 3.57 -17.67 -1.91
N ARG A 443 3.53 -16.81 -0.88
CA ARG A 443 2.62 -16.92 0.27
C ARG A 443 1.14 -16.78 -0.07
N GLN A 444 0.83 -16.24 -1.25
CA GLN A 444 -0.55 -16.06 -1.74
C GLN A 444 -1.00 -17.18 -2.68
N SER A 445 -0.12 -18.15 -2.97
CA SER A 445 -0.41 -19.26 -3.88
C SER A 445 -1.65 -20.07 -3.47
N ASP A 446 -1.93 -20.17 -2.16
CA ASP A 446 -3.03 -20.98 -1.60
C ASP A 446 -3.01 -22.43 -2.11
N ALA A 447 -1.80 -23.00 -2.24
CA ALA A 447 -1.59 -24.33 -2.81
C ALA A 447 -2.22 -25.42 -1.91
N GLY A 448 -3.23 -26.10 -2.45
CA GLY A 448 -3.89 -27.25 -1.86
C GLY A 448 -3.12 -28.55 -2.10
N PRO A 449 -3.77 -29.71 -1.89
CA PRO A 449 -3.11 -31.01 -1.91
C PRO A 449 -2.42 -31.34 -3.25
N VAL A 450 -3.05 -31.03 -4.39
CA VAL A 450 -2.50 -31.37 -5.71
C VAL A 450 -1.35 -30.44 -6.05
N ALA A 451 -1.55 -29.13 -5.90
CA ALA A 451 -0.50 -28.13 -6.13
C ALA A 451 0.71 -28.37 -5.21
N SER A 452 0.48 -28.75 -3.96
CA SER A 452 1.55 -29.07 -2.99
C SER A 452 2.31 -30.36 -3.30
N VAL A 453 1.71 -31.30 -4.04
CA VAL A 453 2.40 -32.51 -4.51
C VAL A 453 3.20 -32.18 -5.76
N LEU A 454 2.60 -31.46 -6.72
CA LEU A 454 3.28 -31.02 -7.94
C LEU A 454 4.50 -30.16 -7.64
N SER A 455 4.42 -29.27 -6.64
CA SER A 455 5.54 -28.43 -6.24
C SER A 455 6.72 -29.24 -5.68
N ARG A 456 6.53 -30.47 -5.18
CA ARG A 456 7.64 -31.34 -4.75
C ARG A 456 8.43 -31.91 -5.93
N GLY A 457 7.82 -31.96 -7.11
CA GLY A 457 8.52 -32.33 -8.35
C GLY A 457 9.42 -31.22 -8.88
N MET A 458 9.27 -30.00 -8.39
CA MET A 458 10.15 -28.88 -8.72
C MET A 458 11.33 -28.82 -7.74
N SER A 459 12.53 -28.57 -8.25
CA SER A 459 13.67 -28.27 -7.38
C SER A 459 13.42 -26.97 -6.62
N ALA A 460 14.02 -26.83 -5.43
CA ALA A 460 13.92 -25.60 -4.64
C ALA A 460 14.36 -24.36 -5.45
N ALA A 461 15.43 -24.51 -6.24
CA ALA A 461 15.92 -23.47 -7.15
C ALA A 461 14.91 -23.12 -8.25
N GLY A 462 14.23 -24.12 -8.83
CA GLY A 462 13.20 -23.87 -9.85
C GLY A 462 11.96 -23.15 -9.29
N TRP A 463 11.58 -23.48 -8.06
CA TRP A 463 10.48 -22.80 -7.37
C TRP A 463 10.81 -21.33 -7.06
N GLU A 464 12.03 -21.07 -6.56
CA GLU A 464 12.52 -19.72 -6.31
C GLU A 464 12.60 -18.91 -7.60
N GLN A 465 13.12 -19.50 -8.68
CA GLN A 465 13.23 -18.86 -9.99
C GLN A 465 11.85 -18.51 -10.60
N PHE A 466 10.82 -19.32 -10.36
CA PHE A 466 9.46 -19.03 -10.83
C PHE A 466 8.90 -17.76 -10.17
N TRP A 467 8.97 -17.68 -8.84
CA TRP A 467 8.45 -16.54 -8.08
C TRP A 467 9.32 -15.29 -8.18
N SER A 468 10.59 -15.44 -8.53
CA SER A 468 11.49 -14.32 -8.82
C SER A 468 11.39 -13.84 -10.27
N SER A 469 10.54 -14.43 -11.11
CA SER A 469 10.35 -13.97 -12.49
C SER A 469 9.71 -12.57 -12.53
N ARG A 470 10.07 -11.77 -13.55
CA ARG A 470 9.58 -10.39 -13.71
C ARG A 470 8.06 -10.26 -13.74
N ALA A 471 7.36 -11.28 -14.21
CA ALA A 471 5.90 -11.32 -14.36
C ALA A 471 5.20 -12.08 -13.23
N ALA A 472 5.93 -12.54 -12.21
CA ALA A 472 5.36 -13.31 -11.10
C ALA A 472 4.25 -12.56 -10.34
N TRP A 473 4.25 -11.22 -10.37
CA TRP A 473 3.19 -10.38 -9.77
C TRP A 473 1.79 -10.67 -10.32
N ALA A 474 1.67 -11.24 -11.53
CA ALA A 474 0.38 -11.57 -12.13
C ALA A 474 -0.14 -12.94 -11.68
N VAL A 475 0.72 -13.80 -11.11
CA VAL A 475 0.40 -15.20 -10.81
C VAL A 475 -0.72 -15.33 -9.77
N PRO A 476 -0.69 -14.67 -8.60
CA PRO A 476 -1.77 -14.79 -7.63
C PRO A 476 -3.12 -14.37 -8.25
N ALA A 477 -3.16 -13.22 -8.91
CA ALA A 477 -4.35 -12.73 -9.60
C ALA A 477 -4.87 -13.67 -10.70
N ALA A 478 -3.97 -14.30 -11.47
CA ALA A 478 -4.34 -15.28 -12.49
C ALA A 478 -4.95 -16.55 -11.85
N LEU A 479 -4.40 -17.04 -10.74
CA LEU A 479 -4.99 -18.15 -9.99
C LEU A 479 -6.39 -17.80 -9.48
N ARG A 480 -6.59 -16.57 -8.96
CA ARG A 480 -7.93 -16.11 -8.53
C ARG A 480 -8.90 -15.99 -9.69
N PHE A 481 -8.45 -15.47 -10.83
CA PHE A 481 -9.26 -15.39 -12.04
C PHE A 481 -9.70 -16.78 -12.50
N LEU A 482 -8.81 -17.77 -12.48
CA LEU A 482 -9.13 -19.14 -12.86
C LEU A 482 -10.11 -19.78 -11.88
N GLU A 483 -9.82 -19.75 -10.58
CA GLU A 483 -10.66 -20.39 -9.55
C GLU A 483 -12.08 -19.81 -9.52
N LEU A 484 -12.20 -18.48 -9.46
CA LEU A 484 -13.50 -17.82 -9.44
C LEU A 484 -14.17 -17.87 -10.82
N GLY A 485 -13.38 -17.80 -11.89
CA GLY A 485 -13.85 -17.86 -13.27
C GLY A 485 -14.48 -19.21 -13.63
N VAL A 486 -13.98 -20.33 -13.08
CA VAL A 486 -14.60 -21.65 -13.25
C VAL A 486 -16.00 -21.68 -12.63
N VAL A 487 -16.14 -21.19 -11.40
CA VAL A 487 -17.46 -21.11 -10.72
C VAL A 487 -18.41 -20.19 -11.47
N ALA A 488 -17.92 -19.02 -11.88
CA ALA A 488 -18.68 -18.07 -12.66
C ALA A 488 -19.15 -18.69 -13.98
N LEU A 489 -18.25 -19.31 -14.76
CA LEU A 489 -18.58 -19.94 -16.03
C LEU A 489 -19.66 -21.00 -15.85
N LEU A 490 -19.50 -21.91 -14.87
CA LEU A 490 -20.49 -22.94 -14.58
C LEU A 490 -21.86 -22.34 -14.21
N CYS A 491 -21.90 -21.35 -13.33
CA CYS A 491 -23.15 -20.72 -12.92
C CYS A 491 -23.79 -19.89 -14.03
N LEU A 492 -23.02 -19.23 -14.88
CA LEU A 492 -23.55 -18.38 -15.94
C LEU A 492 -24.02 -19.17 -17.16
N SER A 493 -23.37 -20.30 -17.47
CA SER A 493 -23.63 -21.05 -18.71
C SER A 493 -24.42 -22.34 -18.49
N ALA A 494 -24.06 -23.15 -17.48
CA ALA A 494 -24.59 -24.51 -17.32
C ALA A 494 -25.63 -24.62 -16.20
N PHE A 495 -25.46 -23.85 -15.11
CA PHE A 495 -26.29 -23.93 -13.90
C PHE A 495 -26.78 -22.55 -13.42
N PRO A 496 -27.58 -21.82 -14.23
CA PRO A 496 -28.08 -20.48 -13.87
C PRO A 496 -28.90 -20.44 -12.58
N ALA A 497 -29.56 -21.55 -12.21
CA ALA A 497 -30.27 -21.67 -10.94
C ALA A 497 -29.35 -21.54 -9.71
N LEU A 498 -28.04 -21.73 -9.87
CA LEU A 498 -27.06 -21.68 -8.78
C LEU A 498 -26.32 -20.34 -8.68
N MET A 499 -26.66 -19.32 -9.49
CA MET A 499 -25.94 -18.04 -9.51
C MET A 499 -25.78 -17.39 -8.11
N VAL A 500 -26.82 -17.45 -7.28
CA VAL A 500 -26.78 -16.89 -5.91
C VAL A 500 -25.79 -17.65 -5.04
N LEU A 501 -25.83 -18.99 -5.07
CA LEU A 501 -24.92 -19.84 -4.31
C LEU A 501 -23.48 -19.69 -4.82
N GLY A 502 -23.30 -19.67 -6.14
CA GLY A 502 -22.01 -19.42 -6.77
C GLY A 502 -21.43 -18.08 -6.34
N PHE A 503 -22.23 -17.00 -6.31
CA PHE A 503 -21.79 -15.69 -5.86
C PHE A 503 -21.26 -15.72 -4.42
N TRP A 504 -22.00 -16.30 -3.48
CA TRP A 504 -21.57 -16.35 -2.07
C TRP A 504 -20.35 -17.24 -1.85
N TRP A 505 -20.28 -18.36 -2.56
CA TRP A 505 -19.07 -19.20 -2.61
C TRP A 505 -17.86 -18.38 -3.06
N MET A 506 -17.96 -17.68 -4.19
CA MET A 506 -16.89 -16.84 -4.70
C MET A 506 -16.55 -15.69 -3.74
N ALA A 507 -17.54 -15.10 -3.05
CA ALA A 507 -17.31 -14.03 -2.09
C ALA A 507 -16.49 -14.50 -0.88
N ILE A 508 -16.79 -15.68 -0.34
CA ILE A 508 -16.04 -16.30 0.77
C ILE A 508 -14.61 -16.63 0.35
N ILE A 509 -14.45 -17.23 -0.83
CA ILE A 509 -13.12 -17.55 -1.37
C ILE A 509 -12.33 -16.28 -1.69
N ALA A 510 -12.97 -15.26 -2.26
CA ALA A 510 -12.33 -13.97 -2.47
C ALA A 510 -11.87 -13.35 -1.14
N PHE A 511 -12.69 -13.40 -0.07
CA PHE A 511 -12.29 -12.94 1.26
C PHE A 511 -11.05 -13.66 1.77
N HIS A 512 -11.02 -15.00 1.70
CA HIS A 512 -9.85 -15.82 2.05
C HIS A 512 -8.60 -15.33 1.33
N HIS A 513 -8.73 -15.01 0.04
CA HIS A 513 -7.60 -14.53 -0.74
C HIS A 513 -7.10 -13.15 -0.31
N TYR A 514 -7.99 -12.25 0.12
CA TYR A 514 -7.54 -11.00 0.75
C TYR A 514 -6.89 -11.25 2.11
N ASP A 515 -7.40 -12.19 2.91
CA ASP A 515 -6.75 -12.61 4.15
C ASP A 515 -5.31 -13.08 3.88
N THR A 516 -5.11 -13.98 2.90
CA THR A 516 -3.77 -14.46 2.54
C THR A 516 -2.84 -13.35 2.03
N LEU A 517 -3.34 -12.42 1.22
CA LEU A 517 -2.60 -11.23 0.76
C LEU A 517 -2.14 -10.37 1.95
N TYR A 518 -3.04 -10.05 2.87
CA TYR A 518 -2.72 -9.18 4.01
C TYR A 518 -1.81 -9.87 5.03
N ARG A 519 -1.94 -11.19 5.22
CA ARG A 519 -0.95 -11.98 5.97
C ARG A 519 0.41 -11.91 5.30
N ALA A 520 0.48 -12.10 3.97
CA ALA A 520 1.74 -12.03 3.23
C ALA A 520 2.40 -10.65 3.37
N ILE A 521 1.62 -9.56 3.27
CA ILE A 521 2.08 -8.19 3.51
C ILE A 521 2.60 -8.02 4.95
N ALA A 522 1.93 -8.62 5.94
CA ALA A 522 2.35 -8.62 7.33
C ALA A 522 3.53 -9.57 7.63
N GLY A 523 4.08 -10.24 6.61
CA GLY A 523 5.19 -11.18 6.78
C GLY A 523 4.79 -12.57 7.30
N ALA A 524 3.49 -12.87 7.32
CA ALA A 524 2.91 -14.11 7.82
C ALA A 524 2.27 -14.95 6.69
N SER A 525 1.80 -16.15 7.03
CA SER A 525 1.03 -17.03 6.14
C SER A 525 -0.07 -17.71 6.93
N PRO A 526 -1.19 -18.10 6.30
CA PRO A 526 -2.18 -18.94 6.96
C PRO A 526 -1.53 -20.26 7.42
N PRO A 527 -1.95 -20.82 8.58
CA PRO A 527 -1.48 -22.13 9.01
C PRO A 527 -1.74 -23.20 7.95
N ARG A 528 -0.80 -24.13 7.77
CA ARG A 528 -0.93 -25.20 6.74
C ARG A 528 -2.22 -26.00 6.88
N TRP A 529 -2.62 -26.31 8.11
CA TRP A 529 -3.86 -27.05 8.36
C TRP A 529 -5.08 -26.29 7.83
N LEU A 530 -5.11 -24.96 7.93
CA LEU A 530 -6.23 -24.14 7.47
C LEU A 530 -6.33 -24.17 5.94
N VAL A 531 -5.20 -24.04 5.25
CA VAL A 531 -5.13 -24.13 3.78
C VAL A 531 -5.59 -25.52 3.30
N TRP A 532 -5.15 -26.58 3.97
CA TRP A 532 -5.49 -27.96 3.61
C TRP A 532 -6.94 -28.31 3.92
N SER A 533 -7.49 -27.87 5.06
CA SER A 533 -8.92 -28.01 5.36
C SER A 533 -9.79 -27.18 4.41
N GLY A 534 -9.28 -26.05 3.93
CA GLY A 534 -9.88 -25.26 2.85
C GLY A 534 -9.63 -25.81 1.44
N LEU A 535 -8.96 -26.96 1.30
CA LEU A 535 -8.59 -27.65 0.05
C LEU A 535 -7.64 -26.89 -0.90
N GLY A 536 -7.21 -25.68 -0.55
CA GLY A 536 -6.51 -24.75 -1.46
C GLY A 536 -7.26 -24.45 -2.76
N TRP A 537 -6.69 -23.63 -3.63
CA TRP A 537 -7.36 -23.22 -4.87
C TRP A 537 -7.63 -24.41 -5.82
N ASP A 538 -6.70 -25.35 -5.91
CA ASP A 538 -6.74 -26.52 -6.79
C ASP A 538 -7.79 -27.54 -6.33
N GLY A 539 -7.79 -27.90 -5.04
CA GLY A 539 -8.76 -28.86 -4.51
C GLY A 539 -10.19 -28.34 -4.60
N ARG A 540 -10.41 -27.05 -4.30
CA ARG A 540 -11.72 -26.40 -4.46
C ARG A 540 -12.17 -26.34 -5.93
N THR A 541 -11.26 -26.03 -6.84
CA THR A 541 -11.59 -26.00 -8.28
C THR A 541 -11.95 -27.40 -8.79
N ILE A 542 -11.17 -28.43 -8.43
CA ILE A 542 -11.41 -29.82 -8.83
C ILE A 542 -12.76 -30.32 -8.31
N ILE A 543 -13.06 -30.13 -7.02
CA ILE A 543 -14.32 -30.64 -6.44
C ILE A 543 -15.54 -29.97 -7.05
N ILE A 544 -15.46 -28.68 -7.42
CA ILE A 544 -16.53 -27.97 -8.13
C ILE A 544 -16.75 -28.58 -9.52
N VAL A 545 -15.68 -28.80 -10.28
CA VAL A 545 -15.79 -29.38 -11.62
C VAL A 545 -16.38 -30.79 -11.57
N LEU A 546 -15.93 -31.62 -10.61
CA LEU A 546 -16.48 -32.97 -10.41
C LEU A 546 -17.96 -32.93 -9.99
N ALA A 547 -18.34 -32.02 -9.09
CA ALA A 547 -19.72 -31.87 -8.67
C ALA A 547 -20.63 -31.36 -9.80
N ALA A 548 -20.10 -30.50 -10.68
CA ALA A 548 -20.81 -30.06 -11.88
C ALA A 548 -21.11 -31.23 -12.83
N LEU A 549 -20.20 -32.19 -12.98
CA LEU A 549 -20.44 -33.42 -13.74
C LEU A 549 -21.53 -34.30 -13.10
N GLY A 550 -21.69 -34.23 -11.77
CA GLY A 550 -22.78 -34.87 -11.03
C GLY A 550 -24.15 -34.19 -11.18
N GLY A 551 -24.23 -33.06 -11.88
CA GLY A 551 -25.47 -32.33 -12.17
C GLY A 551 -25.89 -31.34 -11.08
N LEU A 552 -27.05 -30.72 -11.32
CA LEU A 552 -27.53 -29.55 -10.55
C LEU A 552 -27.61 -29.80 -9.03
N SER A 553 -28.18 -30.94 -8.62
CA SER A 553 -28.39 -31.25 -7.20
C SER A 553 -27.07 -31.48 -6.45
N VAL A 554 -26.11 -32.14 -7.10
CA VAL A 554 -24.79 -32.43 -6.51
C VAL A 554 -23.99 -31.14 -6.36
N LEU A 555 -23.92 -30.33 -7.42
CA LEU A 555 -23.24 -29.04 -7.38
C LEU A 555 -23.91 -28.07 -6.38
N GLY A 556 -25.24 -27.98 -6.39
CA GLY A 556 -25.98 -27.14 -5.45
C GLY A 556 -25.74 -27.54 -3.99
N GLY A 557 -25.80 -28.84 -3.68
CA GLY A 557 -25.49 -29.36 -2.35
C GLY A 557 -24.06 -29.06 -1.91
N LEU A 558 -23.08 -29.26 -2.81
CA LEU A 558 -21.69 -28.91 -2.55
C LEU A 558 -21.53 -27.42 -2.25
N LEU A 559 -22.12 -26.53 -3.06
CA LEU A 559 -22.02 -25.09 -2.86
C LEU A 559 -22.58 -24.67 -1.50
N VAL A 560 -23.74 -25.20 -1.09
CA VAL A 560 -24.33 -24.92 0.23
C VAL A 560 -23.41 -25.38 1.36
N ILE A 561 -22.92 -26.62 1.30
CA ILE A 561 -22.03 -27.17 2.33
C ILE A 561 -20.74 -26.35 2.41
N GLY A 562 -20.10 -26.05 1.28
CA GLY A 562 -18.84 -25.30 1.28
C GLY A 562 -19.03 -23.84 1.68
N ILE A 563 -20.16 -23.18 1.38
CA ILE A 563 -20.47 -21.85 1.92
C ILE A 563 -20.43 -21.89 3.45
N VAL A 564 -21.10 -22.86 4.08
CA VAL A 564 -21.12 -22.99 5.55
C VAL A 564 -19.74 -23.32 6.10
N VAL A 565 -19.11 -24.38 5.58
CA VAL A 565 -17.83 -24.90 6.09
C VAL A 565 -16.71 -23.86 5.91
N TRP A 566 -16.63 -23.19 4.76
CA TRP A 566 -15.57 -22.23 4.51
C TRP A 566 -15.84 -20.84 5.07
N SER A 567 -17.10 -20.47 5.32
CA SER A 567 -17.38 -19.31 6.18
C SER A 567 -16.81 -19.54 7.58
N LEU A 568 -17.00 -20.74 8.14
CA LEU A 568 -16.46 -21.08 9.45
C LEU A 568 -14.91 -21.08 9.45
N LEU A 569 -14.30 -21.75 8.46
CA LEU A 569 -12.85 -21.89 8.40
C LEU A 569 -12.15 -20.59 7.95
N LEU A 570 -12.53 -20.05 6.80
CA LEU A 570 -11.75 -19.01 6.11
C LEU A 570 -12.18 -17.59 6.48
N VAL A 571 -13.35 -17.42 7.10
CA VAL A 571 -13.81 -16.11 7.61
C VAL A 571 -13.73 -16.08 9.12
N PHE A 572 -14.47 -16.93 9.82
CA PHE A 572 -14.59 -16.85 11.28
C PHE A 572 -13.29 -17.22 12.00
N ILE A 573 -12.71 -18.38 11.73
CA ILE A 573 -11.45 -18.78 12.37
C ILE A 573 -10.29 -17.87 11.96
N ALA A 574 -10.21 -17.47 10.68
CA ALA A 574 -9.20 -16.52 10.22
C ALA A 574 -9.30 -15.18 10.97
N SER A 575 -10.52 -14.67 11.19
CA SER A 575 -10.77 -13.45 11.97
C SER A 575 -10.35 -13.59 13.44
N ILE A 576 -10.65 -14.74 14.06
CA ILE A 576 -10.19 -15.04 15.44
C ILE A 576 -8.67 -15.05 15.51
N GLN A 577 -7.98 -15.61 14.53
CA GLN A 577 -6.51 -15.62 14.50
C GLN A 577 -5.92 -14.20 14.46
N TRP A 578 -6.54 -13.29 13.70
CA TRP A 578 -6.13 -11.88 13.69
C TRP A 578 -6.34 -11.21 15.04
N LEU A 579 -7.50 -11.41 15.67
CA LEU A 579 -7.79 -10.90 17.00
C LEU A 579 -6.81 -11.45 18.04
N ALA A 580 -6.53 -12.75 18.03
CA ALA A 580 -5.58 -13.38 18.94
C ALA A 580 -4.15 -12.85 18.74
N SER A 581 -3.72 -12.63 17.50
CA SER A 581 -2.37 -12.11 17.19
C SER A 581 -2.15 -10.66 17.59
N SER A 582 -3.22 -9.92 17.88
CA SER A 582 -3.15 -8.51 18.27
C SER A 582 -2.94 -8.28 19.76
N GLY A 583 -3.26 -9.26 20.61
CA GLY A 583 -3.12 -9.15 22.07
C GLY A 583 -1.68 -9.14 22.59
N ASP A 584 -0.70 -9.47 21.75
CA ASP A 584 0.73 -9.50 22.12
C ASP A 584 1.48 -8.18 21.81
N ARG A 585 0.79 -7.11 21.35
CA ARG A 585 1.44 -5.85 20.92
C ARG A 585 0.75 -4.55 21.39
N ASP A 586 -0.08 -4.62 22.43
CA ASP A 586 -0.49 -3.45 23.23
C ASP A 586 0.29 -3.46 24.54
#